data_AF-A0A5A7UB16-F1
#
_entry.id   AF-A0A5A7UB16-F1
#
_cell.length_a   1.000
_cell.length_b   1.000
_cell.length_c   1.000
_cell.angle_alpha   90.00
_cell.angle_beta   90.00
_cell.angle_gamma   90.00
#
_symmetry.space_group_name_H-M   'P 1'
#
loop_
_entity.id
_entity.type
_entity.pdbx_description
1 polymer ?
#
loop_
_entity_poly.entity_id
_entity_poly.type
_entity_poly.pdbx_seq_one_letter_code
_entity_poly.pdbx_strand_id
1 'polypeptide(L)'
;MINGKPHRRIKSSRGIRQGDPISPFIFVLAMNYLSRLLNHLEKRKAIKGVSINENCNFNHLLFAYDILIFVKDEDTSLMNLQMALKLFELASSLKINATKSTISPVNVTEDKVKIIADQWDTSQQDLSISYLGTPLGGNPLTKSFWETTIDKVDKKLHGWRYNQISKGGKLTLINSSLSSTPNYLFSLFKAPICVYKQIENSWRNFRWNGTNTTRTRPLIN
;
A
#
# COMPACT_ATOMS: atom_id res chain seq x y z
N MET A 1 10.28 -24.13 -23.71
CA MET A 1 9.58 -25.05 -24.62
C MET A 1 8.49 -24.27 -25.31
N ILE A 2 8.35 -24.43 -26.62
CA ILE A 2 7.14 -24.00 -27.34
C ILE A 2 6.56 -25.30 -27.89
N ASN A 3 5.29 -25.59 -27.58
CA ASN A 3 4.59 -26.82 -28.02
C ASN A 3 5.36 -28.11 -27.70
N GLY A 4 5.85 -28.25 -26.47
CA GLY A 4 6.48 -29.50 -26.00
C GLY A 4 7.91 -29.77 -26.51
N LYS A 5 8.46 -28.95 -27.40
CA LYS A 5 9.84 -29.10 -27.91
C LYS A 5 10.79 -28.03 -27.32
N PRO A 6 12.05 -28.38 -27.00
CA PRO A 6 13.04 -27.39 -26.63
C PRO A 6 13.29 -26.46 -27.83
N HIS A 7 12.89 -25.20 -27.69
CA HIS A 7 13.16 -24.16 -28.68
C HIS A 7 14.45 -23.42 -28.30
N ARG A 8 15.02 -22.62 -29.22
CA ARG A 8 16.25 -21.85 -28.98
C ARG A 8 16.17 -21.04 -27.68
N ARG A 9 17.30 -20.85 -27.01
CA ARG A 9 17.42 -19.98 -25.83
C ARG A 9 16.87 -18.59 -26.17
N ILE A 10 15.80 -18.19 -25.48
CA ILE A 10 15.26 -16.84 -25.57
C ILE A 10 16.25 -15.92 -24.84
N LYS A 11 16.88 -15.00 -25.57
CA LYS A 11 17.71 -13.95 -24.96
C LYS A 11 16.79 -12.82 -24.52
N SER A 12 16.68 -12.61 -23.21
CA SER A 12 15.99 -11.43 -22.71
C SER A 12 16.85 -10.19 -22.97
N SER A 13 16.31 -9.19 -23.65
CA SER A 13 16.98 -7.91 -23.90
C SER A 13 16.68 -6.86 -22.82
N ARG A 14 15.60 -7.05 -22.05
CA ARG A 14 15.15 -6.16 -20.97
C ARG A 14 14.55 -6.97 -19.82
N GLY A 15 14.60 -6.40 -18.62
CA GLY A 15 14.04 -7.01 -17.42
C GLY A 15 14.99 -8.00 -16.76
N ILE A 16 14.83 -8.13 -15.44
CA ILE A 16 15.60 -9.05 -14.60
C ILE A 16 14.67 -10.21 -14.23
N ARG A 17 15.23 -11.41 -14.09
CA ARG A 17 14.47 -12.62 -13.80
C ARG A 17 13.80 -12.51 -12.41
N GLN A 18 12.48 -12.68 -12.35
CA GLN A 18 11.79 -12.77 -11.07
C GLN A 18 12.29 -13.99 -10.28
N GLY A 19 12.61 -13.78 -9.00
CA GLY A 19 13.22 -14.80 -8.13
C GLY A 19 14.76 -14.84 -8.18
N ASP A 20 15.41 -14.01 -9.00
CA ASP A 20 16.85 -13.80 -8.90
C ASP A 20 17.17 -12.89 -7.70
N PRO A 21 18.04 -13.32 -6.77
CA PRO A 21 18.35 -12.58 -5.54
C PRO A 21 18.99 -11.20 -5.78
N ILE A 22 19.53 -10.93 -6.98
CA ILE A 22 20.16 -9.64 -7.30
C ILE A 22 19.13 -8.61 -7.80
N SER A 23 18.01 -9.07 -8.38
CA SER A 23 16.98 -8.17 -8.94
C SER A 23 16.51 -7.06 -8.01
N PRO A 24 16.23 -7.34 -6.71
CA PRO A 24 15.81 -6.29 -5.78
C PRO A 24 16.87 -5.19 -5.60
N PHE A 25 18.16 -5.54 -5.59
CA PHE A 25 19.25 -4.57 -5.42
C PHE A 25 19.38 -3.65 -6.64
N ILE A 26 19.26 -4.21 -7.84
CA ILE A 26 19.30 -3.40 -9.07
C ILE A 26 18.10 -2.44 -9.12
N PHE A 27 16.92 -2.93 -8.72
CA PHE A 27 15.74 -2.08 -8.62
C PHE A 27 15.92 -0.95 -7.60
N VAL A 28 16.47 -1.25 -6.42
CA VAL A 28 16.80 -0.24 -5.40
C VAL A 28 17.80 0.77 -5.94
N LEU A 29 18.78 0.36 -6.74
CA LEU A 29 19.75 1.28 -7.34
C LEU A 29 19.07 2.26 -8.32
N ALA A 30 18.13 1.79 -9.14
CA ALA A 30 17.31 2.65 -9.98
C ALA A 30 16.46 3.63 -9.14
N MET A 31 15.77 3.13 -8.11
CA MET A 31 14.97 3.99 -7.22
C MET A 31 15.82 5.01 -6.47
N ASN A 32 17.05 4.66 -6.08
CA ASN A 32 17.98 5.58 -5.44
C ASN A 32 18.39 6.72 -6.39
N TYR A 33 18.53 6.46 -7.68
CA TYR A 33 18.75 7.51 -8.68
C TYR A 33 17.55 8.47 -8.74
N LEU A 34 16.31 7.97 -8.78
CA LEU A 34 15.10 8.81 -8.71
C LEU A 34 15.07 9.65 -7.43
N SER A 35 15.33 9.03 -6.28
CA SER A 35 15.38 9.73 -4.98
C SER A 35 16.39 10.89 -4.99
N ARG A 36 17.60 10.64 -5.51
CA ARG A 36 18.65 11.67 -5.64
C ARG A 36 18.25 12.78 -6.59
N LEU A 37 17.57 12.47 -7.69
CA LEU A 37 17.07 13.46 -8.65
C LEU A 37 16.03 14.38 -7.99
N LEU A 38 15.04 13.82 -7.30
CA LEU A 38 14.01 14.61 -6.60
C LEU A 38 14.61 15.48 -5.49
N ASN A 39 15.50 14.90 -4.67
CA ASN A 39 16.22 15.66 -3.64
C ASN A 39 17.10 16.78 -4.22
N HIS A 40 17.66 16.59 -5.41
CA HIS A 40 18.41 17.64 -6.10
C HIS A 40 17.51 18.81 -6.51
N LEU A 41 16.33 18.51 -7.06
CA LEU A 41 15.34 19.52 -7.44
C LEU A 41 14.82 20.28 -6.22
N GLU A 42 14.55 19.59 -5.12
CA GLU A 42 14.10 20.24 -3.88
C GLU A 42 15.19 21.15 -3.30
N LYS A 43 16.46 20.71 -3.27
CA LYS A 43 17.60 21.55 -2.85
C LYS A 43 17.75 22.82 -3.68
N ARG A 44 17.42 22.76 -4.98
CA ARG A 44 17.40 23.91 -5.88
C ARG A 44 16.12 24.74 -5.83
N LYS A 45 15.16 24.37 -4.96
CA LYS A 45 13.81 24.98 -4.87
C LYS A 45 13.02 24.87 -6.19
N ALA A 46 13.37 23.91 -7.05
CA ALA A 46 12.69 23.66 -8.32
C ALA A 46 11.41 22.83 -8.14
N ILE A 47 11.38 22.00 -7.08
CA ILE A 47 10.17 21.38 -6.55
C ILE A 47 10.12 21.65 -5.05
N LYS A 48 8.94 21.54 -4.44
CA LYS A 48 8.78 21.63 -3.00
C LYS A 48 7.92 20.48 -2.51
N GLY A 49 8.45 19.67 -1.58
CA GLY A 49 7.72 18.58 -0.94
C GLY A 49 6.84 19.06 0.22
N VAL A 50 6.61 18.16 1.16
CA VAL A 50 5.87 18.41 2.40
C VAL A 50 6.86 18.66 3.55
N SER A 51 6.53 19.66 4.37
CA SER A 51 7.22 19.96 5.62
C SER A 51 6.27 19.65 6.77
N ILE A 52 6.61 18.68 7.61
CA ILE A 52 5.84 18.34 8.82
C ILE A 52 6.26 19.23 9.98
N ASN A 53 7.55 19.49 10.09
CA ASN A 53 8.16 20.40 11.06
C ASN A 53 9.50 20.92 10.50
N GLU A 54 10.18 21.80 11.24
CA GLU A 54 11.45 22.41 10.81
C GLU A 54 12.54 21.37 10.43
N ASN A 55 12.45 20.14 10.95
CA ASN A 55 13.45 19.10 10.80
C ASN A 55 13.02 17.93 9.89
N CYS A 56 11.77 17.90 9.41
CA CYS A 56 11.20 16.78 8.68
C CYS A 56 10.53 17.28 7.40
N ASN A 57 11.36 17.37 6.36
CA ASN A 57 10.96 17.70 5.01
C ASN A 57 11.21 16.49 4.11
N PHE A 58 10.22 16.10 3.33
CA PHE A 58 10.37 15.04 2.34
C PHE A 58 9.46 15.30 1.14
N ASN A 59 9.92 14.84 -0.02
CA ASN A 59 9.19 14.96 -1.28
C ASN A 59 8.80 13.59 -1.87
N HIS A 60 9.26 12.47 -1.32
CA HIS A 60 8.88 11.13 -1.79
C HIS A 60 8.97 10.06 -0.69
N LEU A 61 8.21 8.99 -0.87
CA LEU A 61 8.35 7.71 -0.17
C LEU A 61 8.44 6.59 -1.22
N LEU A 62 9.46 5.75 -1.12
CA LEU A 62 9.73 4.69 -2.10
C LEU A 62 9.74 3.34 -1.38
N PHE A 63 8.81 2.45 -1.74
CA PHE A 63 8.84 1.06 -1.30
C PHE A 63 8.55 0.13 -2.46
N ALA A 64 9.60 -0.52 -2.98
CA ALA A 64 9.50 -1.35 -4.19
C ALA A 64 8.74 -0.59 -5.30
N TYR A 65 7.60 -1.13 -5.75
CA TYR A 65 6.79 -0.54 -6.82
C TYR A 65 5.77 0.50 -6.32
N ASP A 66 5.59 0.63 -5.00
CA ASP A 66 4.68 1.58 -4.40
C ASP A 66 5.45 2.88 -4.13
N ILE A 67 5.23 3.88 -4.99
CA ILE A 67 5.92 5.17 -4.97
C ILE A 67 4.90 6.26 -4.65
N LEU A 68 5.19 7.07 -3.63
CA LEU A 68 4.47 8.30 -3.34
C LEU A 68 5.39 9.47 -3.56
N ILE A 69 4.89 10.49 -4.26
CA ILE A 69 5.60 11.74 -4.50
C ILE A 69 4.71 12.87 -4.00
N PHE A 70 5.30 13.76 -3.23
CA PHE A 70 4.68 14.94 -2.67
C PHE A 70 5.26 16.16 -3.37
N VAL A 71 4.38 16.96 -3.95
CA VAL A 71 4.75 18.18 -4.65
C VAL A 71 3.74 19.27 -4.35
N LYS A 72 4.23 20.48 -4.11
CA LYS A 72 3.40 21.66 -3.94
C LYS A 72 2.66 21.95 -5.24
N ASP A 73 1.40 22.35 -5.11
CA ASP A 73 0.54 22.78 -6.20
C ASP A 73 1.02 24.12 -6.81
N GLU A 74 2.03 24.04 -7.66
CA GLU A 74 2.64 25.15 -8.38
C GLU A 74 3.07 24.65 -9.76
N ASP A 75 2.61 25.31 -10.83
CA ASP A 75 2.75 24.80 -12.21
C ASP A 75 4.20 24.54 -12.60
N THR A 76 5.12 25.39 -12.14
CA THR A 76 6.58 25.22 -12.33
C THR A 76 7.10 23.95 -11.65
N SER A 77 6.64 23.67 -10.42
CA SER A 77 7.02 22.48 -9.65
C SER A 77 6.46 21.21 -10.28
N LEU A 78 5.21 21.25 -10.75
CA LEU A 78 4.57 20.13 -11.45
C LEU A 78 5.29 19.82 -12.77
N MET A 79 5.61 20.84 -13.57
CA MET A 79 6.35 20.66 -14.82
C MET A 79 7.75 20.10 -14.57
N ASN A 80 8.46 20.62 -13.57
CA ASN A 80 9.78 20.12 -13.19
C ASN A 80 9.72 18.65 -12.74
N LEU A 81 8.70 18.27 -11.99
CA LEU A 81 8.48 16.89 -11.59
C LEU A 81 8.22 16.00 -12.81
N GLN A 82 7.36 16.42 -13.74
CA GLN A 82 7.07 15.68 -14.97
C GLN A 82 8.34 15.44 -15.81
N MET A 83 9.17 16.48 -15.95
CA MET A 83 10.48 16.36 -16.62
C MET A 83 11.41 15.39 -15.86
N ALA A 84 11.45 15.46 -14.54
CA ALA A 84 12.28 14.57 -13.71
C ALA A 84 11.88 13.10 -13.89
N LEU A 85 10.57 12.83 -13.87
CA LEU A 85 10.02 11.51 -14.12
C LEU A 85 10.37 11.04 -15.53
N LYS A 86 10.30 11.92 -16.53
CA LYS A 86 10.68 11.55 -17.91
C LYS A 86 12.15 11.21 -18.06
N LEU A 87 13.03 12.01 -17.44
CA LEU A 87 14.46 11.73 -17.38
C LEU A 87 14.75 10.39 -16.69
N PHE A 88 14.02 10.11 -15.61
CA PHE A 88 14.11 8.83 -14.92
C PHE A 88 13.70 7.65 -15.81
N GLU A 89 12.59 7.76 -16.55
CA GLU A 89 12.15 6.71 -17.47
C GLU A 89 13.21 6.42 -18.54
N LEU A 90 13.79 7.48 -19.12
CA LEU A 90 14.83 7.35 -20.15
C LEU A 90 16.11 6.73 -19.61
N ALA A 91 16.54 7.11 -18.40
CA ALA A 91 17.76 6.61 -17.78
C ALA A 91 17.63 5.16 -17.28
N SER A 92 16.48 4.80 -16.70
CA SER A 92 16.26 3.49 -16.09
C SER A 92 15.62 2.47 -17.04
N SER A 93 15.04 2.92 -18.15
CA SER A 93 14.13 2.14 -19.02
C SER A 93 12.88 1.60 -18.29
N LEU A 94 12.59 2.07 -17.08
CA LEU A 94 11.32 1.81 -16.39
C LEU A 94 10.26 2.78 -16.90
N LYS A 95 9.02 2.32 -17.00
CA LYS A 95 7.89 3.15 -17.44
C LYS A 95 6.91 3.33 -16.29
N ILE A 96 6.48 4.55 -16.06
CA ILE A 96 5.42 4.86 -15.10
C ILE A 96 4.11 4.36 -15.67
N ASN A 97 3.34 3.68 -14.83
CA ASN A 97 2.05 3.15 -15.23
C ASN A 97 0.95 4.16 -14.91
N ALA A 98 0.66 5.06 -15.85
CA ALA A 98 -0.38 6.08 -15.71
C ALA A 98 -1.77 5.50 -15.34
N THR A 99 -2.09 4.28 -15.81
CA THR A 99 -3.37 3.61 -15.46
C THR A 99 -3.46 3.12 -14.01
N LYS A 100 -2.33 2.98 -13.33
CA LYS A 100 -2.26 2.58 -11.91
C LYS A 100 -1.85 3.73 -11.00
N SER A 101 -1.23 4.76 -11.56
CA SER A 101 -0.92 5.99 -10.85
C SER A 101 -2.21 6.77 -10.61
N THR A 102 -2.26 7.47 -9.49
CA THR A 102 -3.36 8.36 -9.14
C THR A 102 -2.81 9.68 -8.61
N ILE A 103 -3.57 10.76 -8.79
CA ILE A 103 -3.28 12.06 -8.19
C ILE A 103 -4.33 12.34 -7.13
N SER A 104 -3.89 12.69 -5.93
CA SER A 104 -4.78 13.03 -4.81
C SER A 104 -4.57 14.46 -4.34
N PRO A 105 -5.67 15.24 -4.22
CA PRO A 105 -5.60 16.58 -3.65
C PRO A 105 -5.25 16.52 -2.17
N VAL A 106 -4.37 17.41 -1.72
CA VAL A 106 -4.14 17.73 -0.31
C VAL A 106 -4.24 19.24 -0.16
N ASN A 107 -5.36 19.72 0.40
CA ASN A 107 -5.67 21.15 0.49
C ASN A 107 -5.69 21.89 -0.87
N VAL A 108 -6.09 21.19 -1.94
CA VAL A 108 -6.24 21.73 -3.30
C VAL A 108 -7.66 21.47 -3.79
N THR A 109 -8.20 22.35 -4.64
CA THR A 109 -9.53 22.17 -5.24
C THR A 109 -9.54 20.99 -6.22
N GLU A 110 -10.63 20.22 -6.22
CA GLU A 110 -10.77 19.06 -7.10
C GLU A 110 -10.69 19.44 -8.58
N ASP A 111 -11.24 20.59 -8.98
CA ASP A 111 -11.23 21.04 -10.37
C ASP A 111 -9.81 21.25 -10.91
N LYS A 112 -8.90 21.76 -10.08
CA LYS A 112 -7.50 21.92 -10.47
C LYS A 112 -6.81 20.57 -10.59
N VAL A 113 -7.11 19.63 -9.70
CA VAL A 113 -6.56 18.26 -9.78
C VAL A 113 -7.04 17.55 -11.03
N LYS A 114 -8.29 17.74 -11.47
CA LYS A 114 -8.78 17.17 -12.75
C LYS A 114 -7.95 17.65 -13.93
N ILE A 115 -7.68 18.95 -14.00
CA ILE A 115 -6.84 19.53 -15.07
C ILE A 115 -5.44 18.90 -15.07
N ILE A 116 -4.82 18.73 -13.90
CA ILE A 116 -3.49 18.13 -13.77
C ILE A 116 -3.53 16.64 -14.13
N ALA A 117 -4.55 15.92 -13.67
CA ALA A 117 -4.79 14.51 -13.97
C ALA A 117 -4.92 14.26 -15.48
N ASP A 118 -5.70 15.10 -16.17
CA ASP A 118 -5.87 15.04 -17.62
C ASP A 118 -4.56 15.33 -18.36
N GLN A 119 -3.76 16.29 -17.89
CA GLN A 119 -2.43 16.59 -18.46
C GLN A 119 -1.42 15.43 -18.29
N TRP A 120 -1.61 14.60 -17.28
CA TRP A 120 -0.71 13.50 -16.91
C TRP A 120 -1.24 12.13 -17.34
N ASP A 121 -2.36 12.08 -18.08
CA ASP A 121 -3.07 10.84 -18.45
C ASP A 121 -3.34 9.92 -17.24
N THR A 122 -3.59 10.51 -16.08
CA THR A 122 -3.67 9.81 -14.78
C THR A 122 -5.05 10.02 -14.16
N SER A 123 -5.57 9.07 -13.38
CA SER A 123 -6.85 9.24 -12.69
C SER A 123 -6.74 10.05 -11.39
N GLN A 124 -7.74 10.88 -11.10
CA GLN A 124 -7.91 11.50 -9.78
C GLN A 124 -8.44 10.46 -8.77
N GLN A 125 -7.91 10.48 -7.55
CA GLN A 125 -8.44 9.72 -6.42
C GLN A 125 -8.41 10.57 -5.14
N ASP A 126 -9.38 10.39 -4.24
CA ASP A 126 -9.30 10.98 -2.91
C ASP A 126 -8.11 10.44 -2.11
N LEU A 127 -7.64 11.23 -1.16
CA LEU A 127 -6.49 10.90 -0.30
C LEU A 127 -6.68 9.61 0.54
N SER A 128 -7.87 9.03 0.57
CA SER A 128 -8.17 7.73 1.19
C SER A 128 -7.53 6.53 0.44
N ILE A 129 -6.25 6.67 0.07
CA ILE A 129 -5.43 5.64 -0.59
C ILE A 129 -4.87 4.70 0.47
N SER A 130 -4.72 3.42 0.13
CA SER A 130 -3.94 2.48 0.94
C SER A 130 -2.50 2.42 0.43
N TYR A 131 -1.53 2.77 1.28
CA TYR A 131 -0.11 2.61 1.03
C TYR A 131 0.46 1.57 2.01
N LEU A 132 1.10 0.52 1.46
CA LEU A 132 1.63 -0.61 2.25
C LEU A 132 0.60 -1.27 3.17
N GLY A 133 -0.67 -1.31 2.75
CA GLY A 133 -1.77 -1.86 3.53
C GLY A 133 -2.31 -0.93 4.63
N THR A 134 -1.79 0.30 4.71
CA THR A 134 -2.19 1.33 5.66
C THR A 134 -2.96 2.44 4.94
N PRO A 135 -4.13 2.89 5.44
CA PRO A 135 -4.84 4.03 4.86
C PRO A 135 -4.07 5.34 5.13
N LEU A 136 -3.87 6.14 4.08
CA LEU A 136 -3.24 7.46 4.13
C LEU A 136 -4.28 8.58 4.29
N GLY A 137 -5.19 8.43 5.24
CA GLY A 137 -6.25 9.40 5.46
C GLY A 137 -7.28 8.92 6.47
N GLY A 138 -8.23 9.79 6.79
CA GLY A 138 -9.25 9.51 7.79
C GLY A 138 -8.74 9.63 9.23
N ASN A 139 -9.63 9.33 10.18
CA ASN A 139 -9.34 9.47 11.60
C ASN A 139 -9.22 8.09 12.26
N PRO A 140 -8.04 7.68 12.74
CA PRO A 140 -7.85 6.38 13.38
C PRO A 140 -8.65 6.21 14.69
N LEU A 141 -9.15 7.29 15.28
CA LEU A 141 -10.04 7.22 16.45
C LEU A 141 -11.49 6.87 16.07
N THR A 142 -11.84 6.96 14.78
CA THR A 142 -13.18 6.62 14.29
C THR A 142 -13.26 5.16 13.89
N LYS A 143 -14.46 4.57 14.01
CA LYS A 143 -14.69 3.18 13.64
C LYS A 143 -14.54 2.95 12.13
N SER A 144 -14.98 3.89 11.30
CA SER A 144 -14.98 3.78 9.83
C SER A 144 -13.58 3.55 9.26
N PHE A 145 -12.55 4.15 9.86
CA PHE A 145 -11.15 3.90 9.52
C PHE A 145 -10.75 2.43 9.61
N TRP A 146 -11.34 1.67 10.53
CA TRP A 146 -11.00 0.27 10.79
C TRP A 146 -11.89 -0.74 10.05
N GLU A 147 -12.95 -0.30 9.38
CA GLU A 147 -13.92 -1.20 8.72
C GLU A 147 -13.25 -2.10 7.69
N THR A 148 -12.38 -1.55 6.84
CA THR A 148 -11.64 -2.34 5.85
C THR A 148 -10.76 -3.43 6.50
N THR A 149 -10.19 -3.14 7.66
CA THR A 149 -9.34 -4.09 8.42
C THR A 149 -10.19 -5.18 9.05
N ILE A 150 -11.33 -4.79 9.63
CA ILE A 150 -12.30 -5.72 10.20
C ILE A 150 -12.81 -6.67 9.09
N ASP A 151 -13.18 -6.13 7.93
CA ASP A 151 -13.62 -6.92 6.78
C ASP A 151 -12.56 -7.90 6.28
N LYS A 152 -11.28 -7.50 6.28
CA LYS A 152 -10.17 -8.41 5.93
C LYS A 152 -10.05 -9.56 6.93
N VAL A 153 -10.19 -9.27 8.23
CA VAL A 153 -10.18 -10.28 9.30
C VAL A 153 -11.37 -11.22 9.12
N ASP A 154 -12.57 -10.69 8.91
CA ASP A 154 -13.78 -11.49 8.73
C ASP A 154 -13.73 -12.33 7.46
N LYS A 155 -13.23 -11.80 6.33
CA LYS A 155 -13.03 -12.57 5.09
C LYS A 155 -12.09 -13.76 5.27
N LYS A 156 -10.97 -13.58 5.98
CA LYS A 156 -10.06 -14.69 6.32
C LYS A 156 -10.75 -15.74 7.19
N LEU A 157 -11.53 -15.31 8.19
CA LEU A 157 -12.29 -16.22 9.06
C LEU A 157 -13.34 -17.02 8.30
N HIS A 158 -14.08 -16.38 7.39
CA HIS A 158 -15.06 -17.06 6.55
C HIS A 158 -14.42 -18.11 5.64
N GLY A 159 -13.23 -17.83 5.09
CA GLY A 159 -12.46 -18.81 4.31
C GLY A 159 -12.08 -20.07 5.10
N TRP A 160 -11.89 -19.96 6.43
CA TRP A 160 -11.51 -21.10 7.28
C TRP A 160 -12.69 -21.83 7.92
N ARG A 161 -13.88 -21.22 7.93
CA ARG A 161 -15.10 -21.86 8.48
C ARG A 161 -15.47 -23.16 7.76
N TYR A 162 -15.04 -23.34 6.52
CA TYR A 162 -15.27 -24.57 5.73
C TYR A 162 -14.28 -25.71 6.03
N ASN A 163 -13.24 -25.47 6.85
CA ASN A 163 -12.26 -26.50 7.20
C ASN A 163 -12.59 -27.12 8.56
N GLN A 164 -12.57 -28.46 8.65
CA GLN A 164 -12.72 -29.23 9.91
C GLN A 164 -11.47 -29.11 10.80
N ILE A 165 -11.16 -27.89 11.23
CA ILE A 165 -9.95 -27.60 12.01
C ILE A 165 -10.23 -27.85 13.49
N SER A 166 -9.33 -28.57 14.16
CA SER A 166 -9.38 -28.78 15.60
C SER A 166 -9.35 -27.45 16.38
N LYS A 167 -9.84 -27.45 17.62
CA LYS A 167 -9.79 -26.24 18.48
C LYS A 167 -8.37 -25.68 18.63
N GLY A 168 -7.37 -26.56 18.74
CA GLY A 168 -5.95 -26.20 18.77
C GLY A 168 -5.47 -25.59 17.46
N GLY A 169 -5.82 -26.19 16.31
CA GLY A 169 -5.48 -25.65 15.00
C GLY A 169 -6.08 -24.26 14.74
N LYS A 170 -7.32 -24.03 15.21
CA LYS A 170 -7.97 -22.71 15.14
C LYS A 170 -7.19 -21.65 15.93
N LEU A 171 -6.71 -21.98 17.13
CA LEU A 171 -5.90 -21.07 17.94
C LEU A 171 -4.56 -20.76 17.26
N THR A 172 -3.89 -21.77 16.71
CA THR A 172 -2.63 -21.59 15.96
C THR A 172 -2.84 -20.70 14.73
N LEU A 173 -3.95 -20.85 13.99
CA LEU A 173 -4.28 -20.00 12.84
C LEU A 173 -4.56 -18.55 13.22
N ILE A 174 -5.29 -18.34 14.33
CA ILE A 174 -5.52 -16.99 14.87
C ILE A 174 -4.16 -16.34 15.18
N ASN A 175 -3.28 -17.03 15.90
CA ASN A 175 -2.03 -16.46 16.37
C ASN A 175 -1.00 -16.25 15.25
N SER A 176 -0.93 -17.14 14.27
CA SER A 176 0.09 -17.08 13.20
C SER A 176 -0.28 -16.17 12.04
N SER A 177 -1.56 -16.07 11.67
CA SER A 177 -1.99 -15.39 10.45
C SER A 177 -2.98 -14.27 10.71
N LEU A 178 -3.97 -14.50 11.58
CA LEU A 178 -5.09 -13.58 11.72
C LEU A 178 -4.76 -12.36 12.61
N SER A 179 -3.96 -12.57 13.65
CA SER A 179 -3.49 -11.51 14.56
C SER A 179 -2.57 -10.50 13.86
N SER A 180 -1.77 -10.97 12.89
CA SER A 180 -0.75 -10.15 12.20
C SER A 180 -1.34 -8.91 11.51
N THR A 181 -2.51 -9.05 10.90
CA THR A 181 -3.14 -8.00 10.08
C THR A 181 -3.59 -6.79 10.92
N PRO A 182 -4.40 -6.96 11.99
CA PRO A 182 -4.75 -5.85 12.87
C PRO A 182 -3.56 -5.37 13.72
N ASN A 183 -2.66 -6.27 14.14
CA ASN A 183 -1.48 -5.88 14.93
C ASN A 183 -0.57 -4.92 14.18
N TYR A 184 -0.38 -5.12 12.88
CA TYR A 184 0.36 -4.18 12.04
C TYR A 184 -0.21 -2.75 12.16
N LEU A 185 -1.53 -2.59 11.99
CA LEU A 185 -2.16 -1.27 12.10
C LEU A 185 -2.24 -0.74 13.55
N PHE A 186 -2.39 -1.61 14.55
CA PHE A 186 -2.36 -1.20 15.96
C PHE A 186 -0.99 -0.71 16.41
N SER A 187 0.09 -1.16 15.75
CA SER A 187 1.43 -0.63 16.00
C SER A 187 1.61 0.82 15.51
N LEU A 188 0.78 1.24 14.54
CA LEU A 188 0.82 2.58 13.94
C LEU A 188 -0.19 3.54 14.57
N PHE A 189 -1.38 3.03 14.92
CA PHE A 189 -2.51 3.87 15.35
C PHE A 189 -3.22 3.33 16.59
N LYS A 190 -3.73 4.26 17.39
CA LYS A 190 -4.59 3.95 18.54
C LYS A 190 -6.03 3.74 18.08
N ALA A 191 -6.50 2.49 18.09
CA ALA A 191 -7.88 2.18 17.76
C ALA A 191 -8.84 2.50 18.92
N PRO A 192 -10.13 2.79 18.65
CA PRO A 192 -11.13 2.90 19.70
C PRO A 192 -11.46 1.53 20.30
N ILE A 193 -11.88 1.51 21.57
CA ILE A 193 -12.18 0.29 22.34
C ILE A 193 -13.21 -0.61 21.61
N CYS A 194 -14.17 -0.02 20.91
CA CYS A 194 -15.18 -0.76 20.16
C CYS A 194 -14.59 -1.63 19.05
N VAL A 195 -13.50 -1.20 18.40
CA VAL A 195 -12.83 -1.95 17.33
C VAL A 195 -12.11 -3.17 17.90
N TYR A 196 -11.39 -3.00 19.02
CA TYR A 196 -10.76 -4.13 19.71
C TYR A 196 -11.80 -5.19 20.10
N LYS A 197 -12.91 -4.76 20.72
CA LYS A 197 -13.99 -5.67 21.12
C LYS A 197 -14.63 -6.38 19.92
N GLN A 198 -14.80 -5.69 18.79
CA GLN A 198 -15.38 -6.28 17.59
C GLN A 198 -14.47 -7.37 17.00
N ILE A 199 -13.18 -7.09 16.85
CA ILE A 199 -12.20 -8.06 16.34
C ILE A 199 -12.10 -9.26 17.29
N GLU A 200 -12.04 -9.00 18.60
CA GLU A 200 -11.98 -10.05 19.60
C GLU A 200 -13.23 -10.94 19.57
N ASN A 201 -14.41 -10.35 19.43
CA ASN A 201 -15.66 -11.10 19.24
C ASN A 201 -15.62 -11.98 17.98
N SER A 202 -15.10 -11.50 16.85
CA SER A 202 -14.91 -12.32 15.65
C SER A 202 -13.99 -13.52 15.91
N TRP A 203 -12.89 -13.33 16.66
CA TRP A 203 -11.97 -14.43 17.02
C TRP A 203 -12.60 -15.44 17.95
N ARG A 204 -13.30 -14.96 19.00
CA ARG A 204 -14.04 -15.83 19.94
C ARG A 204 -15.09 -16.65 19.20
N ASN A 205 -15.87 -16.01 18.32
CA ASN A 205 -16.88 -16.70 17.52
C ASN A 205 -16.26 -17.78 16.63
N PHE A 206 -15.14 -17.53 15.97
CA PHE A 206 -14.49 -18.55 15.14
C PHE A 206 -13.91 -19.71 15.97
N ARG A 207 -13.30 -19.41 17.12
CA ARG A 207 -12.73 -20.42 18.02
C ARG A 207 -13.80 -21.32 18.62
N TRP A 208 -14.92 -20.73 19.07
CA TRP A 208 -15.93 -21.43 19.87
C TRP A 208 -17.14 -21.91 19.07
N ASN A 209 -17.53 -21.24 17.98
CA ASN A 209 -18.64 -21.73 17.16
C ASN A 209 -18.13 -22.86 16.25
N GLY A 210 -18.69 -24.04 16.45
CA GLY A 210 -18.73 -25.09 15.43
C GLY A 210 -19.71 -24.70 14.32
N THR A 211 -19.70 -25.43 13.22
CA THR A 211 -20.58 -25.27 12.05
C THR A 211 -22.10 -25.34 12.34
N ASN A 212 -22.51 -25.44 13.61
CA ASN A 212 -23.91 -25.52 14.01
C ASN A 212 -24.36 -24.23 14.68
N THR A 213 -25.42 -23.68 14.10
CA THR A 213 -26.24 -22.53 14.47
C THR A 213 -26.87 -22.65 15.86
N THR A 214 -26.07 -22.74 16.90
CA THR A 214 -26.52 -22.63 18.28
C THR A 214 -25.60 -21.68 19.02
N ARG A 215 -26.14 -20.55 19.50
CA ARG A 215 -25.48 -19.59 20.39
C ARG A 215 -24.93 -20.34 21.61
N THR A 216 -23.66 -20.72 21.58
CA THR A 216 -22.97 -21.21 22.76
C THR A 216 -22.59 -19.99 23.59
N ARG A 217 -23.16 -19.89 24.79
CA ARG A 217 -22.79 -18.85 25.76
C ARG A 217 -21.29 -18.96 26.06
N PRO A 218 -20.54 -17.84 26.16
CA PRO A 218 -19.16 -17.90 26.59
C PRO A 218 -19.12 -18.46 28.01
N LEU A 219 -18.43 -19.59 28.20
CA LEU A 219 -18.06 -20.07 29.52
C LEU A 219 -16.94 -19.14 30.01
N ILE A 220 -17.33 -18.19 30.85
CA ILE A 220 -16.40 -17.46 31.71
C ILE A 220 -16.11 -18.38 32.89
N ASN A 221 -14.82 -18.61 33.15
CA ASN A 221 -14.21 -18.55 34.47
C ASN A 221 -12.83 -17.92 34.29
#